data_AF-A0A6P5A625-F1
#
_entry.id   AF-A0A6P5A625-F1
#
_cell.length_a   1.000
_cell.length_b   1.000
_cell.length_c   1.000
_cell.angle_alpha   90.00
_cell.angle_beta   90.00
_cell.angle_gamma   90.00
#
_symmetry.space_group_name_H-M   'P 1'
#
loop_
_entity.id
_entity.type
_entity.pdbx_description
1 polymer ?
#
loop_
_entity_poly.entity_id
_entity_poly.type
_entity_poly.pdbx_seq_one_letter_code
_entity_poly.pdbx_strand_id
1 'polypeptide(L)'
;MGVSTVTTARILKGQKAGNPGEETVLAMDSLPYTAMSKTYNIDLQVPDSAACATAFLCGVKTNQGLVGLDGRATSKNCSSAKGHEVASILEHAERAGKSTGIVTTARVTHATPAAAHSAARGWEADSDLTAEARDNNFTDIAYQLVEEAPDIEVILGGGRRAFLTNNMADPEDGTRGHRTDSRDLTRRWLDRKPGPARYVWNQTEFNSVDPESVDYLVGLFEPNHMRYSVDRTNDTAGEPSLADMTGKAIQILQKNQNGFFLLVEGGRIDHAHHSSKAVKALEDTVALDDAVQVRRELRI
;
A
#
# COMPACT_ATOMS: atom_id res chain seq x y z
N MET A 1 -9.18 6.30 -8.62
CA MET A 1 -9.90 5.68 -9.76
C MET A 1 -11.34 6.16 -9.76
N GLY A 2 -11.67 7.15 -10.59
CA GLY A 2 -13.06 7.66 -10.69
C GLY A 2 -13.91 6.85 -11.68
N VAL A 3 -15.22 7.16 -11.76
CA VAL A 3 -16.14 6.49 -12.69
C VAL A 3 -15.68 6.58 -14.15
N SER A 4 -15.14 7.72 -14.55
CA SER A 4 -14.55 7.89 -15.88
C SER A 4 -13.35 6.98 -16.11
N THR A 5 -12.43 6.88 -15.14
CA THR A 5 -11.28 5.97 -15.21
C THR A 5 -11.74 4.52 -15.40
N VAL A 6 -12.75 4.06 -14.66
CA VAL A 6 -13.31 2.70 -14.78
C VAL A 6 -13.85 2.45 -16.19
N THR A 7 -14.69 3.36 -16.71
CA THR A 7 -15.27 3.19 -18.04
C THR A 7 -14.22 3.20 -19.15
N THR A 8 -13.22 4.07 -19.08
CA THR A 8 -12.17 4.09 -20.09
C THR A 8 -11.26 2.86 -19.98
N ALA A 9 -10.99 2.35 -18.77
CA ALA A 9 -10.22 1.13 -18.59
C ALA A 9 -10.95 -0.11 -19.10
N ARG A 10 -12.28 -0.17 -18.98
CA ARG A 10 -13.13 -1.20 -19.58
C ARG A 10 -12.94 -1.29 -21.09
N ILE A 11 -13.06 -0.15 -21.77
CA ILE A 11 -12.88 -0.04 -23.23
C ILE A 11 -11.47 -0.49 -23.60
N LEU A 12 -10.44 0.01 -22.90
CA LEU A 12 -9.06 -0.41 -23.12
C LEU A 12 -8.88 -1.92 -22.97
N LYS A 13 -9.37 -2.52 -21.87
CA LYS A 13 -9.22 -3.96 -21.60
C LYS A 13 -9.85 -4.81 -22.70
N GLY A 14 -11.04 -4.42 -23.18
CA GLY A 14 -11.71 -5.08 -24.28
C GLY A 14 -10.95 -5.00 -25.59
N GLN A 15 -10.44 -3.80 -25.93
CA GLN A 15 -9.63 -3.58 -27.14
C GLN A 15 -8.33 -4.36 -27.11
N LYS A 16 -7.67 -4.48 -25.94
CA LYS A 16 -6.49 -5.32 -25.77
C LYS A 16 -6.78 -6.82 -25.98
N ALA A 17 -8.02 -7.25 -25.75
CA ALA A 17 -8.48 -8.61 -26.03
C ALA A 17 -8.97 -8.80 -27.48
N GLY A 18 -8.87 -7.79 -28.34
CA GLY A 18 -9.33 -7.83 -29.74
C GLY A 18 -10.82 -7.57 -29.94
N ASN A 19 -11.54 -7.12 -28.89
CA ASN A 19 -12.96 -6.76 -28.95
C ASN A 19 -13.14 -5.24 -29.18
N PRO A 20 -14.34 -4.77 -29.56
CA PRO A 20 -14.62 -3.33 -29.70
C PRO A 20 -14.34 -2.51 -28.43
N GLY A 21 -14.67 -3.06 -27.26
CA GLY A 21 -14.28 -2.52 -25.95
C GLY A 21 -15.44 -2.24 -25.03
N GLU A 22 -16.47 -1.52 -25.50
CA GLU A 22 -17.57 -1.01 -24.68
C GLU A 22 -18.39 -2.11 -23.99
N GLU A 23 -18.55 -3.27 -24.63
CA GLU A 23 -19.27 -4.44 -24.13
C GLU A 23 -18.45 -5.30 -23.16
N THR A 24 -17.16 -5.03 -22.98
CA THR A 24 -16.31 -5.79 -22.08
C THR A 24 -16.76 -5.61 -20.63
N VAL A 25 -16.76 -6.68 -19.85
CA VAL A 25 -17.11 -6.65 -18.42
C VAL A 25 -15.83 -6.79 -17.62
N LEU A 26 -15.46 -5.77 -16.84
CA LEU A 26 -14.34 -5.85 -15.92
C LEU A 26 -14.64 -6.85 -14.78
N ALA A 27 -13.61 -7.40 -14.14
CA ALA A 27 -13.81 -8.24 -12.96
C ALA A 27 -14.56 -7.46 -11.85
N MET A 28 -14.23 -6.18 -11.66
CA MET A 28 -14.95 -5.31 -10.72
C MET A 28 -16.40 -5.00 -11.13
N ASP A 29 -16.72 -5.02 -12.44
CA ASP A 29 -18.11 -4.82 -12.93
C ASP A 29 -19.01 -6.02 -12.61
N SER A 30 -18.41 -7.19 -12.38
CA SER A 30 -19.16 -8.41 -12.06
C SER A 30 -19.60 -8.52 -10.59
N LEU A 31 -19.22 -7.55 -9.75
CA LEU A 31 -19.66 -7.49 -8.36
C LEU A 31 -21.17 -7.17 -8.29
N PRO A 32 -21.96 -7.91 -7.49
CA PRO A 32 -23.42 -7.82 -7.54
C PRO A 32 -23.99 -6.56 -6.89
N TYR A 33 -23.19 -5.83 -6.12
CA TYR A 33 -23.62 -4.66 -5.37
C TYR A 33 -22.78 -3.44 -5.74
N THR A 34 -23.45 -2.31 -5.98
CA THR A 34 -22.81 -1.04 -6.31
C THR A 34 -23.36 0.06 -5.41
N ALA A 35 -22.49 0.96 -4.96
CA ALA A 35 -22.86 2.15 -4.21
C ALA A 35 -22.00 3.33 -4.64
N MET A 36 -22.47 4.55 -4.36
CA MET A 36 -21.71 5.78 -4.57
C MET A 36 -21.12 6.25 -3.24
N SER A 37 -19.87 6.72 -3.27
CA SER A 37 -19.16 7.23 -2.08
C SER A 37 -18.95 8.75 -2.17
N LYS A 38 -19.30 9.48 -1.11
CA LYS A 38 -19.07 10.93 -0.99
C LYS A 38 -17.72 11.20 -0.33
N THR A 39 -16.74 11.62 -1.13
CA THR A 39 -15.32 11.60 -0.74
C THR A 39 -14.81 12.87 -0.04
N TYR A 40 -15.57 13.96 0.04
CA TYR A 40 -15.16 15.17 0.76
C TYR A 40 -14.58 14.84 2.16
N ASN A 41 -13.52 15.52 2.58
CA ASN A 41 -12.99 15.37 3.94
C ASN A 41 -13.50 16.54 4.82
N ILE A 42 -13.06 16.66 6.08
CA ILE A 42 -13.66 17.63 7.00
C ILE A 42 -13.42 19.08 6.56
N ASP A 43 -12.24 19.35 6.00
CA ASP A 43 -11.74 20.69 5.71
C ASP A 43 -11.72 21.04 4.21
N LEU A 44 -11.86 20.08 3.30
CA LEU A 44 -11.85 20.28 1.84
C LEU A 44 -12.94 19.50 1.08
N GLN A 45 -13.41 20.10 -0.01
CA GLN A 45 -14.37 19.46 -0.91
C GLN A 45 -13.70 18.39 -1.80
N VAL A 46 -12.47 18.67 -2.24
CA VAL A 46 -11.63 17.72 -2.99
C VAL A 46 -10.58 17.18 -2.01
N PRO A 47 -10.69 15.92 -1.58
CA PRO A 47 -9.83 15.36 -0.54
C PRO A 47 -8.47 14.93 -1.09
N ASP A 48 -7.55 14.59 -0.20
CA ASP A 48 -6.38 13.78 -0.53
C ASP A 48 -6.51 12.31 -0.13
N SER A 49 -5.51 11.52 -0.53
CA SER A 49 -5.42 10.09 -0.24
C SER A 49 -5.39 9.78 1.26
N ALA A 50 -4.74 10.61 2.08
CA ALA A 50 -4.59 10.35 3.52
C ALA A 50 -5.91 10.47 4.28
N ALA A 51 -6.65 11.57 4.05
CA ALA A 51 -7.94 11.75 4.68
C ALA A 51 -8.97 10.71 4.19
N CYS A 52 -8.91 10.33 2.90
CA CYS A 52 -9.75 9.27 2.35
C CYS A 52 -9.43 7.91 2.96
N ALA A 53 -8.15 7.54 3.05
CA ALA A 53 -7.69 6.28 3.66
C ALA A 53 -8.16 6.17 5.12
N THR A 54 -8.01 7.25 5.89
CA THR A 54 -8.56 7.30 7.27
C THR A 54 -10.08 7.06 7.27
N ALA A 55 -10.83 7.66 6.32
CA ALA A 55 -12.27 7.45 6.23
C ALA A 55 -12.67 6.01 5.90
N PHE A 56 -12.08 5.38 4.87
CA PHE A 56 -12.53 4.04 4.45
C PHE A 56 -11.84 2.89 5.19
N LEU A 57 -10.69 3.12 5.84
CA LEU A 57 -10.01 2.11 6.66
C LEU A 57 -10.35 2.23 8.15
N CYS A 58 -10.62 3.44 8.66
CA CYS A 58 -10.87 3.67 10.09
C CYS A 58 -12.33 4.07 10.40
N GLY A 59 -13.15 4.34 9.36
CA GLY A 59 -14.56 4.70 9.53
C GLY A 59 -14.80 6.13 9.99
N VAL A 60 -13.78 6.99 10.00
CA VAL A 60 -13.84 8.38 10.49
C VAL A 60 -13.26 9.33 9.45
N LYS A 61 -14.02 10.37 9.06
CA LYS A 61 -13.47 11.46 8.22
C LYS A 61 -12.52 12.33 9.04
N THR A 62 -11.49 12.85 8.39
CA THR A 62 -10.47 13.69 9.03
C THR A 62 -10.06 14.87 8.14
N ASN A 63 -9.07 15.65 8.55
CA ASN A 63 -8.52 16.78 7.81
C ASN A 63 -7.47 16.34 6.78
N GLN A 64 -7.20 17.18 5.79
CA GLN A 64 -6.21 16.95 4.74
C GLN A 64 -4.83 16.55 5.28
N GLY A 65 -4.28 15.46 4.73
CA GLY A 65 -2.90 15.03 5.02
C GLY A 65 -2.70 14.30 6.35
N LEU A 66 -3.76 14.12 7.16
CA LEU A 66 -3.74 13.29 8.36
C LEU A 66 -3.92 11.82 8.01
N VAL A 67 -3.13 10.95 8.64
CA VAL A 67 -3.19 9.48 8.47
C VAL A 67 -3.57 8.87 9.81
N GLY A 68 -4.69 8.15 9.88
CA GLY A 68 -5.09 7.42 11.10
C GLY A 68 -5.41 8.32 12.29
N LEU A 69 -5.68 9.62 12.07
CA LEU A 69 -6.05 10.58 13.11
C LEU A 69 -7.43 11.16 12.81
N ASP A 70 -8.25 11.44 13.82
CA ASP A 70 -9.53 12.13 13.65
C ASP A 70 -9.37 13.63 13.38
N GLY A 71 -10.47 14.30 13.04
CA GLY A 71 -10.50 15.72 12.65
C GLY A 71 -10.10 16.75 13.72
N ARG A 72 -9.82 16.33 14.96
CA ARG A 72 -9.32 17.21 16.03
C ARG A 72 -7.81 17.39 15.96
N ALA A 73 -7.09 16.47 15.33
CA ALA A 73 -5.68 16.63 15.04
C ALA A 73 -5.45 17.72 13.97
N THR A 74 -4.26 18.31 14.00
CA THR A 74 -3.84 19.38 13.10
C THR A 74 -2.71 18.89 12.19
N SER A 75 -2.89 19.08 10.89
CA SER A 75 -1.91 18.70 9.88
C SER A 75 -0.55 19.37 10.15
N LYS A 76 0.52 18.58 10.10
CA LYS A 76 1.93 18.97 10.37
C LYS A 76 2.22 19.41 11.81
N ASN A 77 1.30 19.20 12.76
CA ASN A 77 1.53 19.46 14.18
C ASN A 77 1.53 18.12 14.94
N CYS A 78 2.73 17.62 15.24
CA CYS A 78 2.89 16.30 15.87
C CYS A 78 2.26 16.23 17.27
N SER A 79 2.30 17.34 18.02
CA SER A 79 1.76 17.41 19.38
C SER A 79 0.24 17.22 19.43
N SER A 80 -0.45 17.46 18.31
CA SER A 80 -1.90 17.30 18.18
C SER A 80 -2.34 15.87 17.86
N ALA A 81 -1.43 14.94 17.57
CA ALA A 81 -1.80 13.57 17.21
C ALA A 81 -2.29 12.76 18.42
N LYS A 82 -1.65 12.96 19.58
CA LYS A 82 -1.87 12.14 20.77
C LYS A 82 -3.31 12.28 21.29
N GLY A 83 -4.00 11.14 21.43
CA GLY A 83 -5.40 11.08 21.87
C GLY A 83 -6.41 11.30 20.74
N HIS A 84 -5.95 11.43 19.49
CA HIS A 84 -6.78 11.56 18.29
C HIS A 84 -6.55 10.42 17.30
N GLU A 85 -5.84 9.36 17.70
CA GLU A 85 -5.65 8.13 16.95
C GLU A 85 -6.99 7.40 16.74
N VAL A 86 -7.23 6.92 15.53
CA VAL A 86 -8.41 6.10 15.20
C VAL A 86 -7.96 4.75 14.67
N ALA A 87 -8.50 3.68 15.25
CA ALA A 87 -8.12 2.32 14.87
C ALA A 87 -8.65 1.98 13.46
N SER A 88 -7.78 1.36 12.66
CA SER A 88 -8.10 0.84 11.34
C SER A 88 -8.78 -0.52 11.41
N ILE A 89 -9.47 -0.91 10.32
CA ILE A 89 -10.03 -2.26 10.14
C ILE A 89 -8.94 -3.33 10.17
N LEU A 90 -7.70 -3.00 9.78
CA LEU A 90 -6.54 -3.87 9.91
C LEU A 90 -6.26 -4.16 11.39
N GLU A 91 -6.15 -3.14 12.23
CA GLU A 91 -5.98 -3.33 13.68
C GLU A 91 -7.15 -4.08 14.32
N HIS A 92 -8.38 -3.84 13.86
CA HIS A 92 -9.54 -4.59 14.32
C HIS A 92 -9.50 -6.07 13.91
N ALA A 93 -9.00 -6.39 12.71
CA ALA A 93 -8.83 -7.76 12.24
C ALA A 93 -7.79 -8.51 13.09
N GLU A 94 -6.65 -7.87 13.37
CA GLU A 94 -5.59 -8.39 14.25
C GLU A 94 -6.11 -8.66 15.66
N ARG A 95 -6.83 -7.69 16.27
CA ARG A 95 -7.47 -7.87 17.59
C ARG A 95 -8.50 -9.00 17.61
N ALA A 96 -9.07 -9.35 16.44
CA ALA A 96 -9.99 -10.47 16.28
C ALA A 96 -9.28 -11.80 15.95
N GLY A 97 -7.93 -11.84 15.98
CA GLY A 97 -7.15 -13.04 15.69
C GLY A 97 -7.11 -13.44 14.22
N LYS A 98 -7.43 -12.51 13.31
CA LYS A 98 -7.29 -12.68 11.86
C LYS A 98 -5.91 -12.22 11.42
N SER A 99 -5.39 -12.82 10.35
CA SER A 99 -4.18 -12.33 9.72
C SER A 99 -4.47 -11.09 8.88
N THR A 100 -3.46 -10.25 8.65
CA THR A 100 -3.57 -9.04 7.86
C THR A 100 -2.48 -8.87 6.83
N GLY A 101 -2.84 -8.20 5.73
CA GLY A 101 -1.88 -7.85 4.70
C GLY A 101 -2.17 -6.57 3.96
N ILE A 102 -1.11 -6.03 3.39
CA ILE A 102 -1.08 -4.81 2.59
C ILE A 102 -0.32 -5.11 1.31
N VAL A 103 -0.97 -4.85 0.17
CA VAL A 103 -0.40 -4.98 -1.17
C VAL A 103 -0.64 -3.67 -1.91
N THR A 104 0.39 -3.06 -2.47
CA THR A 104 0.28 -1.80 -3.20
C THR A 104 1.32 -1.67 -4.30
N THR A 105 1.01 -0.93 -5.36
CA THR A 105 2.04 -0.45 -6.33
C THR A 105 2.67 0.89 -5.93
N ALA A 106 2.22 1.50 -4.83
CA ALA A 106 2.85 2.67 -4.25
C ALA A 106 4.02 2.29 -3.32
N ARG A 107 4.52 3.25 -2.54
CA ARG A 107 5.39 2.94 -1.42
C ARG A 107 4.50 2.37 -0.33
N VAL A 108 4.93 1.35 0.40
CA VAL A 108 4.14 0.80 1.52
C VAL A 108 3.93 1.80 2.67
N THR A 109 4.72 2.88 2.68
CA THR A 109 4.62 4.05 3.57
C THR A 109 3.73 5.17 3.00
N HIS A 110 3.19 5.01 1.79
CA HIS A 110 2.30 6.00 1.19
C HIS A 110 0.98 6.12 1.98
N ALA A 111 0.24 7.20 1.76
CA ALA A 111 -0.94 7.54 2.54
C ALA A 111 -2.02 6.44 2.63
N THR A 112 -2.29 5.74 1.53
CA THR A 112 -3.31 4.67 1.48
C THR A 112 -2.91 3.41 2.25
N PRO A 113 -1.69 2.85 2.06
CA PRO A 113 -1.25 1.66 2.79
C PRO A 113 -0.72 1.95 4.20
N ALA A 114 -0.52 3.22 4.57
CA ALA A 114 0.06 3.59 5.86
C ALA A 114 -0.80 3.09 7.04
N ALA A 115 -0.41 1.93 7.59
CA ALA A 115 -0.89 1.42 8.87
C ALA A 115 -0.21 2.20 10.02
N ALA A 116 -0.54 3.49 10.13
CA ALA A 116 0.13 4.45 11.01
C ALA A 116 -0.83 5.54 11.50
N HIS A 117 -0.43 6.25 12.55
CA HIS A 117 -1.04 7.47 13.06
C HIS A 117 -0.05 8.63 12.88
N SER A 118 -0.22 9.43 11.82
CA SER A 118 0.71 10.51 11.46
C SER A 118 0.00 11.83 11.21
N ALA A 119 0.53 12.90 11.81
CA ALA A 119 0.07 14.26 11.59
C ALA A 119 0.46 14.80 10.19
N ALA A 120 1.32 14.10 9.45
CA ALA A 120 1.56 14.42 8.05
C ALA A 120 1.88 13.15 7.25
N ARG A 121 1.10 12.92 6.19
CA ARG A 121 1.30 11.82 5.23
C ARG A 121 2.67 11.75 4.56
N GLY A 122 3.44 12.85 4.60
CA GLY A 122 4.77 12.94 4.01
C GLY A 122 5.90 12.54 4.96
N TRP A 123 5.60 12.24 6.22
CA TRP A 123 6.58 11.79 7.21
C TRP A 123 6.84 10.29 7.08
N GLU A 124 7.33 9.88 5.91
CA GLU A 124 7.48 8.46 5.54
C GLU A 124 8.74 7.82 6.15
N ALA A 125 9.82 8.59 6.31
CA ALA A 125 11.04 8.23 7.04
C ALA A 125 11.41 9.29 8.10
N ASP A 126 12.32 8.96 9.01
CA ASP A 126 12.79 9.89 10.05
C ASP A 126 13.39 11.18 9.49
N SER A 127 13.99 11.10 8.30
CA SER A 127 14.51 12.26 7.57
C SER A 127 13.44 13.26 7.11
N ASP A 128 12.19 12.82 7.02
CA ASP A 128 11.06 13.65 6.56
C ASP A 128 10.41 14.41 7.73
N LEU A 129 10.74 14.06 8.97
CA LEU A 129 10.21 14.69 10.18
C LEU A 129 10.75 16.12 10.35
N THR A 130 9.88 17.02 10.78
CA THR A 130 10.30 18.37 11.20
C THR A 130 11.20 18.30 12.44
N ALA A 131 11.94 19.38 12.74
CA ALA A 131 12.71 19.45 13.99
C ALA A 131 11.79 19.29 15.21
N GLU A 132 10.64 19.97 15.20
CA GLU A 132 9.60 19.84 16.24
C GLU A 132 9.14 18.38 16.42
N ALA A 133 8.85 17.67 15.34
CA ALA A 133 8.43 16.27 15.42
C ALA A 133 9.52 15.37 16.04
N ARG A 134 10.78 15.59 15.66
CA ARG A 134 11.93 14.86 16.23
C ARG A 134 12.14 15.18 17.71
N ASP A 135 12.06 16.44 18.09
CA ASP A 135 12.22 16.89 19.49
C ASP A 135 11.11 16.32 20.40
N ASN A 136 9.93 16.05 19.84
CA ASN A 136 8.81 15.40 20.53
C ASN A 136 8.83 13.85 20.45
N ASN A 137 9.90 13.25 19.93
CA ASN A 137 10.00 11.80 19.68
C ASN A 137 8.85 11.23 18.84
N PHE A 138 8.30 12.02 17.91
CA PHE A 138 7.31 11.54 16.97
C PHE A 138 7.96 10.55 16.00
N THR A 139 7.27 9.45 15.70
CA THR A 139 7.80 8.38 14.86
C THR A 139 7.29 8.48 13.42
N ASP A 140 8.17 8.18 12.46
CA ASP A 140 7.84 8.17 11.04
C ASP A 140 7.02 6.94 10.63
N ILE A 141 6.32 7.02 9.49
CA ILE A 141 5.40 5.97 9.03
C ILE A 141 6.11 4.62 8.84
N ALA A 142 7.34 4.59 8.32
CA ALA A 142 8.08 3.33 8.17
C ALA A 142 8.40 2.70 9.53
N TYR A 143 8.81 3.52 10.51
CA TYR A 143 9.03 3.06 11.88
C TYR A 143 7.74 2.51 12.50
N GLN A 144 6.63 3.25 12.39
CA GLN A 144 5.34 2.80 12.91
C GLN A 144 4.92 1.46 12.30
N LEU A 145 5.07 1.28 10.98
CA LEU A 145 4.73 0.03 10.28
C LEU A 145 5.52 -1.20 10.80
N VAL A 146 6.76 -1.01 11.26
CA VAL A 146 7.64 -2.12 11.68
C VAL A 146 7.63 -2.35 13.20
N GLU A 147 7.57 -1.28 13.98
CA GLU A 147 7.83 -1.33 15.42
C GLU A 147 6.56 -1.16 16.28
N GLU A 148 5.54 -0.49 15.76
CA GLU A 148 4.34 -0.09 16.52
C GLU A 148 3.04 -0.73 16.00
N ALA A 149 2.95 -0.96 14.70
CA ALA A 149 1.80 -1.61 14.08
C ALA A 149 1.62 -3.04 14.64
N PRO A 150 0.39 -3.58 14.60
CA PRO A 150 0.16 -5.00 14.81
C PRO A 150 1.03 -5.89 13.90
N ASP A 151 1.07 -7.19 14.19
CA ASP A 151 1.97 -8.14 13.53
C ASP A 151 1.51 -8.53 12.11
N ILE A 152 1.51 -7.56 11.20
CA ILE A 152 1.08 -7.74 9.80
C ILE A 152 1.91 -8.84 9.13
N GLU A 153 1.24 -9.89 8.64
CA GLU A 153 1.89 -11.03 8.01
C GLU A 153 2.43 -10.72 6.62
N VAL A 154 1.71 -9.93 5.81
CA VAL A 154 2.13 -9.67 4.42
C VAL A 154 2.17 -8.18 4.11
N ILE A 155 3.33 -7.68 3.68
CA ILE A 155 3.52 -6.30 3.22
C ILE A 155 4.26 -6.31 1.88
N LEU A 156 3.57 -6.01 0.79
CA LEU A 156 4.12 -6.05 -0.58
C LEU A 156 3.93 -4.70 -1.29
N GLY A 157 5.00 -4.14 -1.83
CA GLY A 157 4.96 -2.94 -2.64
C GLY A 157 6.34 -2.33 -2.89
N GLY A 158 6.42 -1.03 -3.09
CA GLY A 158 7.70 -0.31 -3.18
C GLY A 158 8.10 0.39 -1.88
N GLY A 159 9.16 1.18 -1.93
CA GLY A 159 9.53 2.15 -0.90
C GLY A 159 10.74 1.78 -0.05
N ARG A 160 11.66 0.93 -0.54
CA ARG A 160 12.85 0.50 0.22
C ARG A 160 13.61 1.66 0.86
N ARG A 161 13.68 2.82 0.18
CA ARG A 161 14.43 3.98 0.67
C ARG A 161 14.05 4.42 2.08
N ALA A 162 12.78 4.27 2.50
CA ALA A 162 12.32 4.67 3.83
C ALA A 162 12.73 3.68 4.94
N PHE A 163 13.20 2.48 4.56
CA PHE A 163 13.58 1.40 5.47
C PHE A 163 15.10 1.26 5.60
N LEU A 164 15.85 1.69 4.59
CA LEU A 164 17.31 1.59 4.56
C LEU A 164 17.98 2.84 5.13
N THR A 165 19.14 2.64 5.77
CA THR A 165 19.98 3.76 6.26
C THR A 165 20.64 4.51 5.11
N ASN A 166 20.97 5.78 5.33
CA ASN A 166 21.66 6.62 4.34
C ASN A 166 23.07 6.14 3.93
N ASN A 167 23.65 5.18 4.66
CA ASN A 167 24.91 4.54 4.31
C ASN A 167 24.73 3.24 3.52
N MET A 168 23.51 2.72 3.40
CA MET A 168 23.21 1.52 2.60
C MET A 168 22.86 1.92 1.18
N ALA A 169 23.46 1.23 0.21
CA ALA A 169 23.07 1.32 -1.20
C ALA A 169 21.87 0.39 -1.44
N ASP A 170 20.88 0.88 -2.16
CA ASP A 170 19.75 0.10 -2.63
C ASP A 170 20.25 -1.05 -3.53
N PRO A 171 19.73 -2.28 -3.36
CA PRO A 171 20.25 -3.45 -4.06
C PRO A 171 20.03 -3.42 -5.58
N GLU A 172 19.14 -2.57 -6.09
CA GLU A 172 18.77 -2.53 -7.50
C GLU A 172 19.45 -1.39 -8.26
N ASP A 173 19.36 -0.17 -7.75
CA ASP A 173 19.82 1.04 -8.47
C ASP A 173 20.99 1.75 -7.78
N GLY A 174 21.42 1.27 -6.61
CA GLY A 174 22.54 1.82 -5.84
C GLY A 174 22.25 3.17 -5.17
N THR A 175 21.03 3.69 -5.25
CA THR A 175 20.62 4.91 -4.52
C THR A 175 20.73 4.69 -3.02
N ARG A 176 20.84 5.76 -2.23
CA ARG A 176 20.99 5.63 -0.77
C ARG A 176 19.64 5.61 -0.07
N GLY A 177 19.57 4.87 1.03
CA GLY A 177 18.46 4.94 1.96
C GLY A 177 18.26 6.35 2.51
N HIS A 178 17.08 6.60 3.06
CA HIS A 178 16.71 7.91 3.60
C HIS A 178 16.91 7.99 5.10
N ARG A 179 17.05 6.86 5.80
CA ARG A 179 17.07 6.89 7.26
C ARG A 179 18.37 7.47 7.83
N THR A 180 18.24 8.40 8.76
CA THR A 180 19.35 9.09 9.44
C THR A 180 19.57 8.61 10.88
N ASP A 181 18.62 7.84 11.41
CA ASP A 181 18.64 7.23 12.74
C ASP A 181 19.46 5.93 12.85
N SER A 182 20.17 5.55 11.76
CA SER A 182 20.97 4.33 11.65
C SER A 182 20.20 3.02 11.82
N ARG A 183 18.87 3.01 11.64
CA ARG A 183 18.05 1.80 11.71
C ARG A 183 17.85 1.20 10.32
N ASP A 184 18.20 -0.07 10.15
CA ASP A 184 17.72 -0.86 9.01
C ASP A 184 16.39 -1.52 9.40
N LEU A 185 15.29 -0.94 8.95
CA LEU A 185 13.96 -1.42 9.29
C LEU A 185 13.62 -2.76 8.61
N THR A 186 14.27 -3.12 7.49
CA THR A 186 14.07 -4.44 6.86
C THR A 186 14.61 -5.55 7.77
N ARG A 187 15.80 -5.33 8.35
CA ARG A 187 16.39 -6.27 9.30
C ARG A 187 15.60 -6.32 10.61
N ARG A 188 15.21 -5.15 11.13
CA ARG A 188 14.44 -5.08 12.38
C ARG A 188 13.09 -5.78 12.26
N TRP A 189 12.40 -5.65 11.13
CA TRP A 189 11.17 -6.38 10.87
C TRP A 189 11.39 -7.90 10.93
N LEU A 190 12.44 -8.42 10.26
CA LEU A 190 12.78 -9.84 10.29
C LEU A 190 13.08 -10.36 11.70
N ASP A 191 13.89 -9.62 12.47
CA ASP A 191 14.31 -10.01 13.81
C ASP A 191 13.16 -10.05 14.83
N ARG A 192 12.04 -9.37 14.54
CA ARG A 192 10.86 -9.30 15.40
C ARG A 192 9.85 -10.43 15.16
N LYS A 193 9.93 -11.15 14.04
CA LYS A 193 8.88 -12.11 13.69
C LYS A 193 8.98 -13.40 14.51
N PRO A 194 7.85 -13.90 15.05
CA PRO A 194 7.84 -15.11 15.87
C PRO A 194 7.94 -16.41 15.05
N GLY A 195 7.73 -16.34 13.75
CA GLY A 195 7.71 -17.48 12.83
C GLY A 195 8.58 -17.28 11.58
N PRO A 196 8.55 -18.23 10.64
CA PRO A 196 9.27 -18.15 9.37
C PRO A 196 8.93 -16.86 8.62
N ALA A 197 9.90 -15.95 8.56
CA ALA A 197 9.77 -14.65 7.94
C ALA A 197 10.76 -14.48 6.79
N ARG A 198 10.33 -13.83 5.70
CA ARG A 198 11.19 -13.49 4.57
C ARG A 198 11.05 -12.03 4.14
N TYR A 199 12.19 -11.47 3.75
CA TYR A 199 12.30 -10.21 3.05
C TYR A 199 12.74 -10.52 1.62
N VAL A 200 12.06 -9.94 0.63
CA VAL A 200 12.38 -10.04 -0.79
C VAL A 200 12.33 -8.67 -1.44
N TRP A 201 13.10 -8.46 -2.51
CA TRP A 201 13.15 -7.14 -3.17
C TRP A 201 13.11 -7.18 -4.70
N ASN A 202 13.06 -8.35 -5.32
CA ASN A 202 12.95 -8.48 -6.79
C ASN A 202 12.03 -9.65 -7.18
N GLN A 203 11.74 -9.78 -8.47
CA GLN A 203 10.88 -10.81 -9.05
C GLN A 203 11.39 -12.24 -8.77
N THR A 204 12.70 -12.46 -8.83
CA THR A 204 13.29 -13.80 -8.65
C THR A 204 13.11 -14.28 -7.21
N GLU A 205 13.44 -13.43 -6.24
CA GLU A 205 13.25 -13.72 -4.83
C GLU A 205 11.77 -13.87 -4.49
N PHE A 206 10.89 -13.00 -5.00
CA PHE A 206 9.44 -13.13 -4.83
C PHE A 206 8.92 -14.48 -5.33
N ASN A 207 9.35 -14.92 -6.52
CA ASN A 207 8.96 -16.20 -7.09
C ASN A 207 9.48 -17.39 -6.27
N SER A 208 10.62 -17.23 -5.61
CA SER A 208 11.22 -18.28 -4.77
C SER A 208 10.48 -18.52 -3.45
N VAL A 209 9.59 -17.61 -3.05
CA VAL A 209 8.81 -17.76 -1.82
C VAL A 209 7.72 -18.81 -2.03
N ASP A 210 7.88 -19.93 -1.34
CA ASP A 210 6.83 -20.91 -1.13
C ASP A 210 5.88 -20.42 -0.02
N PRO A 211 4.63 -20.02 -0.36
CA PRO A 211 3.68 -19.44 0.60
C PRO A 211 3.26 -20.42 1.71
N GLU A 212 3.40 -21.73 1.50
CA GLU A 212 3.09 -22.71 2.55
C GLU A 212 4.16 -22.72 3.65
N SER A 213 5.39 -22.36 3.30
CA SER A 213 6.56 -22.43 4.18
C SER A 213 6.85 -21.15 4.98
N VAL A 214 6.18 -20.03 4.67
CA VAL A 214 6.40 -18.72 5.30
C VAL A 214 5.15 -18.25 6.01
N ASP A 215 5.29 -17.69 7.20
CA ASP A 215 4.18 -17.06 7.92
C ASP A 215 4.18 -15.55 7.71
N TYR A 216 5.36 -14.96 7.47
CA TYR A 216 5.52 -13.53 7.26
C TYR A 216 6.32 -13.22 5.99
N LEU A 217 5.85 -12.26 5.20
CA LEU A 217 6.50 -11.81 3.98
C LEU A 217 6.50 -10.28 3.85
N VAL A 218 7.68 -9.67 3.81
CA VAL A 218 7.86 -8.31 3.30
C VAL A 218 8.52 -8.36 1.93
N GLY A 219 7.89 -7.71 0.95
CA GLY A 219 8.39 -7.54 -0.40
C GLY A 219 8.47 -6.06 -0.74
N LEU A 220 9.68 -5.52 -0.90
CA LEU A 220 9.90 -4.12 -1.26
C LEU A 220 10.63 -4.04 -2.61
N PHE A 221 9.89 -3.84 -3.70
CA PHE A 221 10.35 -4.10 -5.06
C PHE A 221 11.03 -2.94 -5.76
N GLU A 222 10.86 -1.71 -5.26
CA GLU A 222 11.54 -0.52 -5.77
C GLU A 222 12.00 0.39 -4.62
N PRO A 223 13.03 1.25 -4.80
CA PRO A 223 13.43 2.23 -3.79
C PRO A 223 12.29 3.21 -3.49
N ASN A 224 11.49 3.51 -4.50
CA ASN A 224 10.33 4.39 -4.44
C ASN A 224 9.06 3.58 -4.75
N HIS A 225 8.02 4.20 -5.29
CA HIS A 225 6.87 3.51 -5.84
C HIS A 225 7.31 2.51 -6.93
N MET A 226 6.56 1.41 -7.07
CA MET A 226 6.74 0.44 -8.15
C MET A 226 6.61 1.09 -9.54
N ARG A 227 7.06 0.41 -10.59
CA ARG A 227 6.90 0.90 -11.96
C ARG A 227 5.43 0.95 -12.34
N TYR A 228 5.12 1.76 -13.36
CA TYR A 228 3.81 1.66 -14.00
C TYR A 228 3.73 0.32 -14.74
N SER A 229 2.54 -0.27 -14.84
CA SER A 229 2.34 -1.60 -15.42
C SER A 229 2.90 -1.72 -16.84
N VAL A 230 2.78 -0.65 -17.66
CA VAL A 230 3.35 -0.59 -19.01
C VAL A 230 4.87 -0.46 -19.06
N ASP A 231 5.49 0.05 -18.00
CA ASP A 231 6.94 0.23 -17.93
C ASP A 231 7.63 -0.92 -17.18
N ARG A 232 6.87 -1.84 -16.57
CA ARG A 232 7.39 -2.88 -15.66
C ARG A 232 8.43 -3.79 -16.29
N THR A 233 8.32 -4.07 -17.59
CA THR A 233 9.31 -4.88 -18.32
C THR A 233 10.66 -4.19 -18.50
N ASN A 234 10.76 -2.90 -18.17
CA ASN A 234 12.01 -2.13 -18.24
C ASN A 234 12.80 -2.18 -16.92
N ASP A 235 12.22 -2.77 -15.87
CA ASP A 235 12.94 -3.07 -14.63
C ASP A 235 13.89 -4.26 -14.87
N THR A 236 15.17 -4.05 -14.57
CA THR A 236 16.23 -5.05 -14.81
C THR A 236 16.24 -6.14 -13.74
N ALA A 237 15.94 -5.81 -12.48
CA ALA A 237 15.78 -6.81 -11.43
C ALA A 237 14.40 -7.48 -11.50
N GLY A 238 13.44 -6.80 -12.11
CA GLY A 238 12.05 -7.18 -12.28
C GLY A 238 11.27 -7.04 -10.98
N GLU A 239 9.98 -6.74 -11.12
CA GLU A 239 9.03 -6.65 -10.01
C GLU A 239 7.74 -7.43 -10.32
N PRO A 240 7.10 -8.06 -9.30
CA PRO A 240 5.85 -8.79 -9.48
C PRO A 240 4.70 -7.86 -9.89
N SER A 241 3.73 -8.40 -10.63
CA SER A 241 2.51 -7.64 -10.91
C SER A 241 1.63 -7.50 -9.66
N LEU A 242 0.69 -6.55 -9.68
CA LEU A 242 -0.29 -6.40 -8.60
C LEU A 242 -1.11 -7.69 -8.38
N ALA A 243 -1.44 -8.39 -9.46
CA ALA A 243 -2.12 -9.69 -9.41
C ALA A 243 -1.25 -10.77 -8.76
N ASP A 244 0.04 -10.86 -9.13
CA ASP A 244 0.97 -11.84 -8.53
C ASP A 244 1.14 -11.60 -7.02
N MET A 245 1.36 -10.35 -6.62
CA MET A 245 1.46 -9.96 -5.21
C MET A 245 0.18 -10.30 -4.44
N THR A 246 -0.98 -10.02 -5.04
CA THR A 246 -2.29 -10.33 -4.44
C THR A 246 -2.47 -11.84 -4.25
N GLY A 247 -2.15 -12.64 -5.27
CA GLY A 247 -2.26 -14.10 -5.19
C GLY A 247 -1.36 -14.68 -4.10
N LYS A 248 -0.10 -14.25 -4.03
CA LYS A 248 0.84 -14.69 -2.99
C LYS A 248 0.38 -14.27 -1.59
N ALA A 249 -0.11 -13.04 -1.44
CA ALA A 249 -0.64 -12.55 -0.16
C ALA A 249 -1.83 -13.39 0.30
N ILE A 250 -2.79 -13.67 -0.58
CA ILE A 250 -3.94 -14.52 -0.26
C ILE A 250 -3.48 -15.92 0.16
N GLN A 251 -2.53 -16.52 -0.56
CA GLN A 251 -2.00 -17.86 -0.23
C GLN A 251 -1.40 -17.94 1.17
N ILE A 252 -0.67 -16.90 1.61
CA ILE A 252 -0.08 -16.85 2.95
C ILE A 252 -1.17 -16.60 4.01
N LEU A 253 -2.03 -15.60 3.79
CA LEU A 253 -3.01 -15.14 4.77
C LEU A 253 -4.16 -16.13 5.00
N GLN A 254 -4.57 -16.87 3.95
CA GLN A 254 -5.67 -17.84 4.04
C GLN A 254 -5.36 -19.05 4.92
N LYS A 255 -4.09 -19.26 5.30
CA LYS A 255 -3.71 -20.31 6.25
C LYS A 255 -4.37 -20.11 7.62
N ASN A 256 -4.64 -18.86 8.00
CA ASN A 256 -5.33 -18.54 9.24
C ASN A 256 -6.83 -18.88 9.14
N GLN A 257 -7.27 -19.87 9.91
CA GLN A 257 -8.66 -20.34 9.93
C GLN A 257 -9.67 -19.31 10.48
N ASN A 258 -9.20 -18.29 11.20
CA ASN A 258 -10.04 -17.17 11.61
C ASN A 258 -10.33 -16.20 10.44
N GLY A 259 -9.71 -16.40 9.27
CA GLY A 259 -9.78 -15.53 8.11
C GLY A 259 -8.74 -14.41 8.16
N PHE A 260 -8.84 -13.49 7.21
CA PHE A 260 -7.88 -12.41 7.04
C PHE A 260 -8.53 -11.10 6.58
N PHE A 261 -7.80 -10.00 6.74
CA PHE A 261 -8.05 -8.73 6.04
C PHE A 261 -6.88 -8.45 5.09
N LEU A 262 -7.19 -8.07 3.84
CA LEU A 262 -6.17 -7.74 2.84
C LEU A 262 -6.56 -6.42 2.15
N LEU A 263 -5.67 -5.43 2.24
CA LEU A 263 -5.74 -4.21 1.43
C LEU A 263 -4.94 -4.43 0.13
N VAL A 264 -5.56 -4.21 -1.02
CA VAL A 264 -4.91 -4.22 -2.34
C VAL A 264 -5.11 -2.86 -3.02
N GLU A 265 -4.02 -2.16 -3.34
CA GLU A 265 -4.05 -0.81 -3.89
C GLU A 265 -3.35 -0.72 -5.27
N GLY A 266 -4.11 -0.32 -6.30
CA GLY A 266 -3.58 0.21 -7.55
C GLY A 266 -3.09 1.66 -7.42
N GLY A 267 -2.14 1.92 -6.53
CA GLY A 267 -1.79 3.30 -6.11
C GLY A 267 -1.21 4.18 -7.23
N ARG A 268 -0.59 3.56 -8.24
CA ARG A 268 0.01 4.27 -9.38
C ARG A 268 -1.01 4.86 -10.38
N ILE A 269 -2.29 4.43 -10.34
CA ILE A 269 -3.37 5.04 -11.14
C ILE A 269 -3.46 6.55 -10.87
N ASP A 270 -3.37 6.93 -9.60
CA ASP A 270 -3.44 8.32 -9.14
C ASP A 270 -2.25 9.14 -9.66
N HIS A 271 -1.03 8.64 -9.51
CA HIS A 271 0.19 9.32 -9.97
C HIS A 271 0.19 9.55 -11.49
N ALA A 272 -0.30 8.59 -12.26
CA ALA A 272 -0.42 8.72 -13.71
C ALA A 272 -1.44 9.81 -14.08
N HIS A 273 -2.58 9.88 -13.40
CA HIS A 273 -3.55 10.96 -13.59
C HIS A 273 -2.99 12.33 -13.19
N HIS A 274 -2.29 12.43 -12.07
CA HIS A 274 -1.58 13.66 -11.68
C HIS A 274 -0.60 14.15 -12.75
N SER A 275 0.05 13.21 -13.43
CA SER A 275 1.00 13.50 -14.52
C SER A 275 0.33 13.65 -15.89
N SER A 276 -1.01 13.61 -15.99
CA SER A 276 -1.76 13.59 -17.25
C SER A 276 -1.33 12.48 -18.23
N LYS A 277 -0.90 11.31 -17.71
CA LYS A 277 -0.44 10.15 -18.50
C LYS A 277 -1.54 9.08 -18.58
N ALA A 278 -2.54 9.32 -19.42
CA ALA A 278 -3.74 8.48 -19.52
C ALA A 278 -3.42 6.99 -19.75
N VAL A 279 -2.53 6.65 -20.70
CA VAL A 279 -2.16 5.26 -20.97
C VAL A 279 -1.69 4.54 -19.70
N LYS A 280 -0.84 5.19 -18.90
CA LYS A 280 -0.31 4.61 -17.65
C LYS A 280 -1.42 4.44 -16.60
N ALA A 281 -2.30 5.42 -16.47
CA ALA A 281 -3.41 5.36 -15.53
C ALA A 281 -4.39 4.23 -15.86
N LEU A 282 -4.70 4.05 -17.14
CA LEU A 282 -5.64 3.02 -17.60
C LEU A 282 -5.04 1.63 -17.51
N GLU A 283 -3.76 1.46 -17.85
CA GLU A 283 -3.07 0.17 -17.75
C GLU A 283 -2.90 -0.27 -16.30
N ASP A 284 -2.62 0.64 -15.37
CA ASP A 284 -2.65 0.31 -13.94
C ASP A 284 -4.07 0.04 -13.42
N THR A 285 -5.09 0.62 -14.04
CA THR A 285 -6.48 0.28 -13.72
C THR A 285 -6.82 -1.14 -14.19
N VAL A 286 -6.32 -1.55 -15.35
CA VAL A 286 -6.42 -2.94 -15.82
C VAL A 286 -5.68 -3.89 -14.87
N ALA A 287 -4.47 -3.54 -14.42
CA ALA A 287 -3.73 -4.35 -13.46
C ALA A 287 -4.45 -4.51 -12.11
N LEU A 288 -5.15 -3.48 -11.64
CA LEU A 288 -6.02 -3.58 -10.46
C LEU A 288 -7.23 -4.48 -10.71
N ASP A 289 -7.86 -4.40 -11.88
CA ASP A 289 -8.95 -5.30 -12.25
C ASP A 289 -8.51 -6.77 -12.32
N ASP A 290 -7.31 -7.02 -12.85
CA ASP A 290 -6.70 -8.36 -12.87
C ASP A 290 -6.46 -8.89 -11.44
N ALA A 291 -6.02 -8.03 -10.52
CA ALA A 291 -5.87 -8.39 -9.11
C ALA A 291 -7.22 -8.74 -8.44
N VAL A 292 -8.32 -8.04 -8.80
CA VAL A 292 -9.68 -8.41 -8.35
C VAL A 292 -10.09 -9.77 -8.91
N GLN A 293 -9.66 -10.12 -10.12
CA GLN A 293 -9.95 -11.41 -10.74
C GLN A 293 -9.27 -12.58 -10.01
N VAL A 294 -8.07 -12.41 -9.46
CA VAL A 294 -7.32 -13.45 -8.71
C VAL A 294 -8.20 -14.14 -7.67
N ARG A 295 -9.01 -13.38 -6.93
CA ARG A 295 -9.95 -13.90 -5.93
C ARG A 295 -10.91 -14.94 -6.52
N ARG A 296 -11.42 -14.71 -7.75
CA ARG A 296 -12.36 -15.63 -8.42
C ARG A 296 -11.69 -16.95 -8.81
N GLU A 297 -10.42 -16.90 -9.17
CA GLU A 297 -9.63 -18.07 -9.58
C GLU A 297 -9.27 -18.96 -8.37
N LEU A 298 -9.04 -18.34 -7.21
CA LEU A 298 -8.79 -19.03 -5.94
C LEU A 298 -10.06 -19.59 -5.27
N ARG A 299 -11.25 -19.34 -5.82
CA ARG A 299 -12.56 -19.85 -5.33
C ARG A 299 -12.87 -19.55 -3.85
N ILE A 300 -12.35 -18.44 -3.34
CA ILE A 300 -12.69 -17.85 -2.04
C ILE A 300 -13.75 -16.76 -2.19
#